data_AF-A0A7L5A485-F1
#
_entry.id   AF-A0A7L5A485-F1
#
_cell.length_a   1.000
_cell.length_b   1.000
_cell.length_c   1.000
_cell.angle_alpha   90.00
_cell.angle_beta   90.00
_cell.angle_gamma   90.00
#
_symmetry.space_group_name_H-M   'P 1'
#
loop_
_entity.id
_entity.type
_entity.pdbx_description
1 polymer ?
#
loop_
_entity_poly.entity_id
_entity_poly.type
_entity_poly.pdbx_seq_one_letter_code
_entity_poly.pdbx_strand_id
1 'polypeptide(L)'
;MANRYGEAALMAVKMDTFGKAYTPEERWQDAVGKLYPTTPIGQKKAGPRNAFLGLCEAGLVKDIPAGQYASWTSNGNRNKAYAVQAVELLKAGTHKTVSSLWAAVTDGENVEHGSQMDVVLALWKNGLIV
;
A
#
# COMPACT_ATOMS: atom_id res chain seq x y z
N MET A 1 -9.60 8.49 -9.28
CA MET A 1 -9.43 9.19 -8.00
C MET A 1 -9.03 8.13 -6.97
N ALA A 2 -7.94 8.33 -6.22
CA ALA A 2 -7.57 7.38 -5.16
C ALA A 2 -8.57 7.49 -4.00
N ASN A 3 -8.92 6.39 -3.35
CA ASN A 3 -9.66 6.49 -2.10
C ASN A 3 -8.76 7.04 -0.97
N ARG A 4 -9.34 7.29 0.20
CA ARG A 4 -8.59 7.81 1.37
C ARG A 4 -7.38 6.95 1.76
N TYR A 5 -7.35 5.66 1.48
CA TYR A 5 -6.17 4.84 1.76
C TYR A 5 -5.06 5.03 0.72
N GLY A 6 -5.42 5.21 -0.55
CA GLY A 6 -4.46 5.62 -1.57
C GLY A 6 -3.89 7.01 -1.27
N GLU A 7 -4.71 7.94 -0.80
CA GLU A 7 -4.25 9.25 -0.30
C GLU A 7 -3.34 9.11 0.92
N ALA A 8 -3.68 8.24 1.88
CA ALA A 8 -2.83 7.94 3.02
C ALA A 8 -1.44 7.45 2.60
N ALA A 9 -1.36 6.59 1.58
CA ALA A 9 -0.08 6.12 1.05
C ALA A 9 0.75 7.28 0.47
N LEU A 10 0.13 8.19 -0.29
CA LEU A 10 0.82 9.36 -0.83
C LEU A 10 1.34 10.28 0.28
N MET A 11 0.53 10.53 1.30
CA MET A 11 0.91 11.33 2.47
C MET A 11 2.07 10.67 3.24
N ALA A 12 2.00 9.35 3.45
CA ALA A 12 3.04 8.61 4.17
C ALA A 12 4.39 8.65 3.45
N VAL A 13 4.43 8.47 2.12
CA VAL A 13 5.68 8.56 1.34
C VAL A 13 6.25 9.98 1.37
N LYS A 14 5.39 10.98 1.21
CA LYS A 14 5.80 12.40 1.13
C LYS A 14 5.96 13.08 2.49
N MET A 15 5.84 12.34 3.59
CA MET A 15 5.97 12.89 4.93
C MET A 15 7.37 13.48 5.13
N ASP A 16 7.42 14.78 5.46
CA ASP A 16 8.64 15.43 5.90
C ASP A 16 9.07 14.86 7.26
N THR A 17 10.35 14.56 7.36
CA THR A 17 10.93 13.95 8.54
C THR A 17 11.46 14.98 9.53
N PHE A 18 11.72 16.23 9.10
CA PHE A 18 12.30 17.29 9.95
C PHE A 18 13.44 16.80 10.87
N GLY A 19 14.29 15.90 10.39
CA GLY A 19 15.40 15.31 11.14
C GLY A 19 15.04 14.14 12.06
N LYS A 20 13.77 13.74 12.17
CA LYS A 20 13.30 12.54 12.87
C LYS A 20 13.10 11.38 11.91
N ALA A 21 13.77 10.26 12.17
CA ALA A 21 13.56 9.03 11.40
C ALA A 21 12.20 8.40 11.76
N TYR A 22 11.19 8.63 10.92
CA TYR A 22 9.91 7.92 11.00
C TYR A 22 9.95 6.63 10.18
N THR A 23 9.58 5.53 10.82
CA THR A 23 9.35 4.25 10.15
C THR A 23 8.16 4.34 9.19
N PRO A 24 8.09 3.51 8.14
CA PRO A 24 6.93 3.45 7.26
C PRO A 24 5.62 3.22 8.02
N GLU A 25 5.64 2.42 9.09
CA GLU A 25 4.47 2.22 9.93
C GLU A 25 4.00 3.51 10.61
N GLU A 26 4.90 4.27 11.23
CA GLU A 26 4.51 5.54 11.87
C GLU A 26 3.99 6.55 10.85
N ARG A 27 4.63 6.63 9.67
CA ARG A 27 4.17 7.50 8.56
C ARG A 27 2.75 7.12 8.12
N TRP A 28 2.48 5.82 7.98
CA TRP A 28 1.16 5.32 7.65
C TRP A 28 0.14 5.69 8.73
N GLN A 29 0.45 5.43 10.00
CA GLN A 29 -0.44 5.68 11.14
C GLN A 29 -0.84 7.15 11.24
N ASP A 30 0.11 8.07 11.08
CA ASP A 30 -0.18 9.51 11.06
C ASP A 30 -1.06 9.91 9.87
N ALA A 31 -0.75 9.41 8.67
CA ALA A 31 -1.54 9.69 7.47
C ALA A 31 -3.00 9.21 7.59
N VAL A 32 -3.23 7.96 8.05
CA VAL A 32 -4.59 7.46 8.25
C VAL A 32 -5.30 8.16 9.41
N GLY A 33 -4.56 8.56 10.46
CA GLY A 33 -5.10 9.35 11.57
C GLY A 33 -5.67 10.69 11.10
N LYS A 34 -4.96 11.38 10.19
CA LYS A 34 -5.41 12.64 9.57
C LYS A 34 -6.65 12.45 8.68
N LEU A 35 -6.72 11.35 7.94
CA LEU A 35 -7.83 11.09 6.98
C LEU A 35 -9.06 10.43 7.61
N TYR A 36 -8.91 9.84 8.80
CA TYR A 36 -9.98 9.20 9.57
C TYR A 36 -9.98 9.68 11.03
N PRO A 37 -10.09 10.98 11.32
CA PRO A 37 -9.86 11.53 12.67
C PRO A 37 -10.81 10.99 13.73
N THR A 38 -12.03 10.60 13.34
CA THR A 38 -13.08 10.11 14.23
C THR A 38 -13.50 8.67 13.94
N THR A 39 -12.79 7.94 13.07
CA THR A 39 -13.19 6.61 12.60
C THR A 39 -12.10 5.56 12.88
N PRO A 40 -12.06 4.98 14.09
CA PRO A 40 -11.04 4.01 14.49
C PRO A 40 -10.97 2.77 13.58
N ILE A 41 -12.13 2.31 13.08
CA ILE A 41 -12.21 1.16 12.16
C ILE A 41 -11.49 1.48 10.83
N GLY A 42 -11.58 2.73 10.35
CA GLY A 42 -10.88 3.18 9.16
C GLY A 42 -9.37 3.22 9.38
N GLN A 43 -8.92 3.79 10.50
CA GLN A 43 -7.50 3.84 10.85
C GLN A 43 -6.85 2.45 10.97
N LYS A 44 -7.60 1.46 11.49
CA LYS A 44 -7.11 0.09 11.75
C LYS A 44 -7.31 -0.89 10.58
N LYS A 45 -7.74 -0.44 9.40
CA LYS A 45 -8.02 -1.34 8.28
C LYS A 45 -6.72 -2.02 7.79
N ALA A 46 -6.66 -3.34 7.96
CA ALA A 46 -5.43 -4.12 7.73
C ALA A 46 -5.01 -4.23 6.25
N GLY A 47 -5.96 -4.40 5.32
CA GLY A 47 -5.69 -4.52 3.88
C GLY A 47 -4.75 -3.45 3.32
N PRO A 48 -5.16 -2.17 3.31
CA PRO A 48 -4.35 -1.09 2.77
C PRO A 48 -3.05 -0.86 3.56
N ARG A 49 -3.08 -1.00 4.90
CA ARG A 49 -1.87 -0.92 5.74
C ARG A 49 -0.83 -1.95 5.31
N ASN A 50 -1.25 -3.20 5.17
CA ASN A 50 -0.35 -4.31 4.87
C ASN A 50 0.17 -4.23 3.43
N ALA A 51 -0.64 -3.73 2.48
CA ALA A 51 -0.18 -3.42 1.13
C ALA A 51 0.94 -2.35 1.16
N PHE A 52 0.72 -1.22 1.85
CA PHE A 52 1.71 -0.15 1.94
C PHE A 52 3.03 -0.61 2.58
N LEU A 53 2.95 -1.25 3.76
CA LEU A 53 4.13 -1.74 4.46
C LEU A 53 4.85 -2.83 3.67
N GLY A 54 4.09 -3.72 3.02
CA GLY A 54 4.66 -4.76 2.16
C GLY A 54 5.47 -4.20 0.99
N LEU A 55 4.98 -3.15 0.34
CA LEU A 55 5.70 -2.45 -0.73
C LEU A 55 6.97 -1.76 -0.21
N CYS A 56 6.90 -1.14 0.97
CA CYS A 56 8.07 -0.51 1.61
C CYS A 56 9.14 -1.56 1.94
N GLU A 57 8.75 -2.67 2.57
CA GLU A 57 9.66 -3.75 2.93
C GLU A 57 10.34 -4.36 1.69
N ALA A 58 9.61 -4.46 0.58
CA ALA A 58 10.13 -4.95 -0.69
C ALA A 58 11.04 -3.95 -1.42
N GLY A 59 11.23 -2.73 -0.89
CA GLY A 59 12.02 -1.68 -1.54
C GLY A 59 11.38 -1.14 -2.83
N LEU A 60 10.07 -1.30 -2.99
CA LEU A 60 9.34 -0.88 -4.18
C LEU A 60 8.82 0.55 -4.08
N VAL A 61 8.98 1.21 -2.93
CA VAL A 61 8.53 2.59 -2.72
C VAL A 61 9.73 3.52 -2.77
N LYS A 62 9.62 4.57 -3.59
CA LYS A 62 10.68 5.56 -3.78
C LYS A 62 11.05 6.22 -2.44
N ASP A 63 12.37 6.41 -2.25
CA ASP A 63 12.97 7.06 -1.09
C ASP A 63 12.67 6.37 0.26
N ILE A 64 12.14 5.14 0.25
CA ILE A 64 11.98 4.28 1.41
C ILE A 64 12.85 3.04 1.21
N PRO A 65 13.89 2.82 2.05
CA PRO A 65 14.72 1.63 1.97
C PRO A 65 13.91 0.34 2.13
N ALA A 66 14.41 -0.75 1.55
CA ALA A 66 13.90 -2.08 1.89
C ALA A 66 14.26 -2.43 3.35
N GLY A 67 13.45 -3.27 3.99
CA GLY A 67 13.66 -3.64 5.38
C GLY A 67 12.51 -4.45 5.97
N GLN A 68 12.52 -4.63 7.29
CA GLN A 68 11.41 -5.22 8.02
C GLN A 68 10.72 -4.13 8.85
N TYR A 69 9.46 -3.87 8.54
CA TYR A 69 8.65 -2.79 9.11
C TYR A 69 7.37 -3.28 9.80
N ALA A 70 7.01 -4.55 9.62
CA ALA A 70 5.90 -5.16 10.32
C ALA A 70 6.20 -6.60 10.75
N SER A 71 5.54 -7.02 11.83
CA SER A 71 5.36 -8.44 12.14
C SER A 71 4.10 -8.95 11.46
N TRP A 72 4.25 -9.96 10.60
CA TRP A 72 3.18 -10.40 9.71
C TRP A 72 2.36 -11.54 10.31
N THR A 73 1.04 -11.38 10.31
CA THR A 73 0.11 -12.51 10.42
C THR A 73 -0.04 -13.17 9.04
N SER A 74 -0.60 -14.39 8.98
CA SER A 74 -0.84 -15.10 7.71
C SER A 74 -1.62 -14.28 6.69
N ASN A 75 -2.67 -13.57 7.13
CA ASN A 75 -3.45 -12.66 6.27
C ASN A 75 -2.67 -11.39 5.88
N GLY A 76 -1.79 -10.89 6.75
CA GLY A 76 -0.91 -9.79 6.42
C GLY A 76 0.08 -10.14 5.33
N ASN A 77 0.60 -11.37 5.35
CA ASN A 77 1.51 -11.88 4.34
C ASN A 77 0.85 -11.96 2.94
N ARG A 78 -0.43 -12.38 2.87
CA ARG A 78 -1.19 -12.38 1.60
C ARG A 78 -1.37 -10.99 1.00
N ASN A 79 -1.79 -10.01 1.81
CA ASN A 79 -2.00 -8.64 1.31
C ASN A 79 -0.69 -7.98 0.86
N LYS A 80 0.42 -8.29 1.54
CA LYS A 80 1.77 -7.92 1.09
C LYS A 80 2.08 -8.55 -0.27
N ALA A 81 1.87 -9.87 -0.41
CA ALA A 81 2.13 -10.59 -1.66
C ALA A 81 1.32 -10.02 -2.84
N TYR A 82 0.02 -9.77 -2.66
CA TYR A 82 -0.82 -9.17 -3.68
C TYR A 82 -0.34 -7.79 -4.12
N ALA A 83 0.10 -6.95 -3.18
CA ALA A 83 0.60 -5.62 -3.51
C ALA A 83 1.92 -5.67 -4.31
N VAL A 84 2.86 -6.54 -3.91
CA VAL A 84 4.14 -6.74 -4.59
C VAL A 84 3.91 -7.29 -6.01
N GLN A 85 3.10 -8.35 -6.14
CA GLN A 85 2.78 -8.95 -7.43
C GLN A 85 2.05 -7.96 -8.35
N ALA A 86 1.16 -7.12 -7.81
CA ALA A 86 0.47 -6.10 -8.59
C ALA A 86 1.46 -5.09 -9.21
N VAL A 87 2.52 -4.72 -8.48
CA VAL A 87 3.59 -3.86 -9.02
C VAL A 87 4.35 -4.55 -10.15
N GLU A 88 4.69 -5.84 -10.01
CA GLU A 88 5.37 -6.61 -11.05
C GLU A 88 4.53 -6.67 -12.34
N LEU A 89 3.23 -6.95 -12.21
CA LEU A 89 2.30 -6.99 -13.33
C LEU A 89 2.08 -5.62 -13.99
N LEU A 90 2.09 -4.53 -13.19
CA LEU A 90 2.05 -3.16 -13.72
C LEU A 90 3.30 -2.82 -14.50
N LYS A 91 4.49 -3.18 -14.00
CA LYS A 91 5.78 -3.00 -14.71
C LYS A 91 5.84 -3.79 -16.01
N ALA A 92 5.26 -4.99 -16.05
CA ALA A 92 5.16 -5.79 -17.26
C ALA A 92 4.23 -5.17 -18.33
N GLY A 93 3.39 -4.19 -17.97
CA GLY A 93 2.51 -3.50 -18.91
C GLY A 93 1.36 -4.35 -19.46
N THR A 94 1.11 -5.52 -18.87
CA THR A 94 0.16 -6.52 -19.38
C THR A 94 -1.28 -6.27 -18.92
N HIS A 95 -1.50 -5.40 -17.92
CA HIS A 95 -2.79 -5.21 -17.27
C HIS A 95 -3.33 -3.80 -17.49
N LYS A 96 -4.51 -3.70 -18.10
CA LYS A 96 -5.12 -2.41 -18.52
C LYS A 96 -6.19 -1.89 -17.56
N THR A 97 -6.73 -2.74 -16.69
CA THR A 97 -7.79 -2.36 -15.74
C THR A 97 -7.52 -2.89 -14.34
N VAL A 98 -8.06 -2.20 -13.32
CA VAL A 98 -7.94 -2.59 -11.90
C VAL A 98 -8.50 -3.99 -11.66
N SER A 99 -9.63 -4.31 -12.26
CA SER A 99 -10.26 -5.63 -12.13
C SER A 99 -9.40 -6.74 -12.73
N SER A 100 -8.81 -6.52 -13.91
CA SER A 100 -7.91 -7.51 -14.52
C SER A 100 -6.64 -7.72 -13.68
N LEU A 101 -6.09 -6.64 -13.15
CA LEU A 101 -4.92 -6.70 -12.28
C LEU A 101 -5.22 -7.42 -10.97
N TRP A 102 -6.38 -7.12 -10.38
CA TRP A 102 -6.82 -7.77 -9.16
C TRP A 102 -7.07 -9.27 -9.35
N ALA A 103 -7.78 -9.66 -10.41
CA ALA A 103 -8.01 -11.06 -10.72
C ALA A 103 -6.70 -11.83 -10.95
N ALA A 104 -5.69 -11.20 -11.56
CA ALA A 104 -4.39 -11.82 -11.76
C ALA A 104 -3.61 -12.02 -10.46
N VAL A 105 -3.67 -11.08 -9.50
CA VAL A 105 -2.98 -11.25 -8.20
C VAL A 105 -3.70 -12.20 -7.25
N THR A 106 -5.02 -12.39 -7.41
CA THR A 106 -5.79 -13.33 -6.59
C THR A 106 -6.01 -14.69 -7.24
N ASP A 107 -5.35 -14.97 -8.37
CA ASP A 107 -5.56 -16.20 -9.16
C ASP A 107 -7.06 -16.47 -9.46
N GLY A 108 -7.82 -15.39 -9.71
CA GLY A 108 -9.24 -15.47 -10.00
C GLY A 108 -10.16 -15.70 -8.79
N GLU A 109 -9.65 -15.72 -7.56
CA GLU A 109 -10.50 -15.83 -6.37
C GLU A 109 -11.51 -14.68 -6.31
N ASN A 110 -12.76 -15.00 -5.94
CA ASN A 110 -13.84 -14.03 -5.78
C ASN A 110 -13.74 -13.29 -4.43
N VAL A 111 -12.66 -12.52 -4.27
CA VAL A 111 -12.36 -11.74 -3.08
C VAL A 111 -12.29 -10.27 -3.46
N GLU A 112 -12.89 -9.38 -2.68
CA GLU A 112 -12.75 -7.94 -2.92
C GLU A 112 -11.35 -7.46 -2.53
N HIS A 113 -10.79 -6.52 -3.31
CA HIS A 113 -9.46 -5.98 -3.04
C HIS A 113 -9.31 -5.19 -1.74
N GLY A 114 -10.41 -4.87 -1.05
CA GLY A 114 -10.36 -4.34 0.32
C GLY A 114 -9.51 -3.07 0.49
N SER A 115 -9.46 -2.23 -0.55
CA SER A 115 -8.63 -1.00 -0.65
C SER A 115 -7.11 -1.19 -0.84
N GLN A 116 -6.62 -2.41 -1.02
CA GLN A 116 -5.20 -2.69 -1.27
C GLN A 116 -4.74 -2.12 -2.62
N MET A 117 -5.53 -2.35 -3.67
CA MET A 117 -5.24 -1.83 -5.00
C MET A 117 -5.26 -0.31 -5.09
N ASP A 118 -6.04 0.37 -4.24
CA ASP A 118 -6.01 1.84 -4.18
C ASP A 118 -4.65 2.37 -3.73
N VAL A 119 -3.98 1.67 -2.80
CA VAL A 119 -2.60 1.99 -2.38
C VAL A 119 -1.63 1.79 -3.53
N VAL A 120 -1.64 0.61 -4.15
CA VAL A 120 -0.73 0.26 -5.26
C VAL A 120 -0.88 1.27 -6.41
N LEU A 121 -2.12 1.51 -6.85
CA LEU A 121 -2.40 2.39 -7.98
C LEU A 121 -2.13 3.85 -7.67
N ALA A 122 -2.35 4.30 -6.43
CA ALA A 122 -2.02 5.67 -6.04
C ALA A 122 -0.51 5.91 -6.14
N LEU A 123 0.31 5.02 -5.57
CA LEU A 123 1.76 5.14 -5.63
C LEU A 123 2.28 5.02 -7.07
N TRP A 124 1.78 4.04 -7.84
CA TRP A 124 2.16 3.83 -9.24
C TRP A 124 1.88 5.06 -10.11
N LYS A 125 0.64 5.57 -10.07
CA LYS A 125 0.22 6.72 -10.90
C LYS A 125 0.93 8.02 -10.54
N ASN A 126 1.53 8.10 -9.34
CA ASN A 126 2.30 9.26 -8.89
C ASN A 126 3.81 9.08 -9.07
N GLY A 127 4.27 8.00 -9.72
CA GLY A 127 5.71 7.76 -9.93
C GLY A 127 6.48 7.50 -8.62
N LEU A 128 5.79 6.99 -7.60
CA LEU A 128 6.38 6.67 -6.29
C LEU A 128 6.71 5.18 -6.15
N ILE A 129 6.47 4.39 -7.19
CA ILE A 129 6.96 3.02 -7.30
C ILE A 129 8.26 3.03 -8.13
N VAL A 130 9.31 2.38 -7.62
CA VAL A 130 10.59 2.15 -8.32
C VAL A 130 10.59 0.81 -9.01
#